data_AF-A0A396S0R4-F1
#
_entry.id   AF-A0A396S0R4-F1
#
_cell.length_a   1.000
_cell.length_b   1.000
_cell.length_c   1.000
_cell.angle_alpha   90.00
_cell.angle_beta   90.00
_cell.angle_gamma   90.00
#
_symmetry.space_group_name_H-M   'P 1'
#
loop_
_entity.id
_entity.type
_entity.pdbx_description
1 polymer ?
#
loop_
_entity_poly.entity_id
_entity_poly.type
_entity_poly.pdbx_seq_one_letter_code
_entity_poly.pdbx_strand_id
1 'polypeptide(L)'
;MIALLLSGCEPARETPGEGFAGLGREQQGYAPVVPGRVLSFPADHAAHPEFRIEWWYVTANLKDQQGRDWGAQWTLFRQALQPHTETSPTAGWGQPQVWLGHAALTQAQGHRHAERLARGGVGQAGVELNPYRAWIDHWQLSGQANAMLSPLWVQAQGENFGYRLELHSDRPVVLQGEQGYSRKSDSDQASYYYSQPFYQVRGEIEWDGERLAVTGQGWLDREWSSQPLAEDQQGWDWFSLHLDSGDKLMLFRLRSEQRGHYLSGTWISATGQTWPLAPEAVEIEPLNQTSVAGRQLPTRWHLRVAARDFEVTTEALNPQAWMGTGIPYWEGPIRVSGSHAGVGYLEMTGY
;
A
#
# COMPACT_ATOMS: atom_id res chain seq x y z
N MET A 1 -11.41 64.00 -13.59
CA MET A 1 -11.50 62.62 -13.08
C MET A 1 -10.85 61.74 -14.13
N ILE A 2 -9.55 61.44 -13.96
CA ILE A 2 -8.76 60.68 -14.94
C ILE A 2 -8.89 59.20 -14.57
N ALA A 3 -9.42 58.40 -15.48
CA ALA A 3 -9.46 56.95 -15.39
C ALA A 3 -8.14 56.37 -15.91
N LEU A 4 -7.42 55.62 -15.06
CA LEU A 4 -6.34 54.74 -15.49
C LEU A 4 -6.87 53.30 -15.52
N LEU A 5 -6.92 52.72 -16.71
CA LEU A 5 -7.05 51.29 -16.93
C LEU A 5 -5.64 50.70 -16.92
N LEU A 6 -5.32 49.88 -15.92
CA LEU A 6 -4.12 49.03 -15.92
C LEU A 6 -4.55 47.60 -16.29
N SER A 7 -4.33 47.25 -17.55
CA SER A 7 -4.35 45.88 -18.04
C SER A 7 -2.99 45.23 -17.77
N GLY A 8 -2.93 44.38 -16.74
CA GLY A 8 -1.79 43.50 -16.49
C GLY A 8 -2.06 42.11 -17.05
N CYS A 9 -1.44 41.77 -18.19
CA CYS A 9 -1.30 40.37 -18.61
C CYS A 9 -0.09 39.79 -17.86
N GLU A 10 -0.32 38.98 -16.83
CA GLU A 10 0.71 38.06 -16.35
C GLU A 10 0.71 36.81 -17.24
N PRO A 11 1.86 36.39 -17.79
CA PRO A 11 1.96 35.09 -18.42
C PRO A 11 1.74 34.01 -17.34
N ALA A 12 0.92 33.01 -17.67
CA ALA A 12 0.68 31.87 -16.80
C ALA A 12 2.03 31.24 -16.41
N ARG A 13 2.34 31.22 -15.11
CA ARG A 13 3.41 30.38 -14.58
C ARG A 13 3.06 28.93 -14.91
N GLU A 14 3.85 28.31 -15.78
CA GLU A 14 3.86 26.87 -15.93
C GLU A 14 4.17 26.26 -14.55
N THR A 15 3.21 25.54 -13.99
CA THR A 15 3.40 24.74 -12.78
C THR A 15 4.37 23.62 -13.13
N PRO A 16 5.57 23.54 -12.51
CA PRO A 16 6.43 22.38 -12.68
C PRO A 16 5.67 21.13 -12.24
N GLY A 17 5.75 20.07 -13.03
CA GLY A 17 4.95 18.84 -12.88
C GLY A 17 4.81 18.39 -11.44
N GLU A 18 3.58 18.38 -10.93
CA GLU A 18 3.29 17.73 -9.65
C GLU A 18 3.36 16.22 -9.89
N GLY A 19 4.48 15.59 -9.49
CA GLY A 19 4.54 14.12 -9.40
C GLY A 19 3.38 13.57 -8.56
N PHE A 20 2.99 12.32 -8.82
CA PHE A 20 1.83 11.66 -8.19
C PHE A 20 1.76 11.94 -6.68
N ALA A 21 0.61 12.39 -6.16
CA ALA A 21 0.40 12.68 -4.74
C ALA A 21 1.39 13.70 -4.08
N GLY A 22 2.01 14.60 -4.86
CA GLY A 22 3.02 15.53 -4.34
C GLY A 22 4.36 14.84 -4.01
N LEU A 23 4.51 13.60 -4.48
CA LEU A 23 5.70 12.78 -4.39
C LEU A 23 6.75 13.17 -5.46
N GLY A 24 6.82 14.42 -5.91
CA GLY A 24 7.80 14.83 -6.93
C GLY A 24 8.96 15.70 -6.44
N ARG A 25 8.86 16.35 -5.27
CA ARG A 25 9.83 17.39 -4.87
C ARG A 25 10.91 16.89 -3.93
N GLU A 26 12.18 16.91 -4.30
CA GLU A 26 13.27 16.75 -3.33
C GLU A 26 13.29 17.94 -2.35
N GLN A 27 13.32 17.66 -1.05
CA GLN A 27 13.50 18.67 0.00
C GLN A 27 14.63 18.22 0.92
N GLN A 28 15.58 19.11 1.16
CA GLN A 28 16.70 18.86 2.08
C GLN A 28 16.19 18.74 3.52
N GLY A 29 16.79 17.84 4.30
CA GLY A 29 16.57 17.72 5.75
C GLY A 29 15.83 16.46 6.20
N TYR A 30 15.22 15.69 5.30
CA TYR A 30 14.68 14.37 5.65
C TYR A 30 15.78 13.31 5.75
N ALA A 31 15.57 12.29 6.58
CA ALA A 31 16.50 11.17 6.69
C ALA A 31 16.59 10.39 5.36
N PRO A 32 17.78 10.12 4.82
CA PRO A 32 17.92 9.33 3.59
C PRO A 32 17.68 7.84 3.86
N VAL A 33 17.27 7.12 2.81
CA VAL A 33 17.29 5.64 2.81
C VAL A 33 18.66 5.21 2.33
N VAL A 34 19.40 4.47 3.16
CA VAL A 34 20.77 4.03 2.88
C VAL A 34 20.88 2.52 2.99
N PRO A 35 21.70 1.86 2.15
CA PRO A 35 21.92 0.43 2.27
C PRO A 35 22.63 0.08 3.59
N GLY A 36 22.41 -1.15 4.07
CA GLY A 36 23.09 -1.67 5.27
C GLY A 36 22.50 -1.28 6.62
N ARG A 37 21.42 -0.49 6.68
CA ARG A 37 20.64 -0.30 7.92
C ARG A 37 19.99 -1.63 8.32
N VAL A 38 20.27 -2.07 9.54
CA VAL A 38 19.65 -3.27 10.11
C VAL A 38 18.30 -2.91 10.71
N LEU A 39 17.21 -3.50 10.19
CA LEU A 39 15.88 -3.42 10.81
C LEU A 39 15.81 -4.28 12.07
N SER A 40 15.18 -3.76 13.11
CA SER A 40 15.12 -4.32 14.46
C SER A 40 13.70 -4.27 15.01
N PHE A 41 13.18 -5.42 15.44
CA PHE A 41 11.79 -5.52 15.91
C PHE A 41 11.75 -5.77 17.43
N PRO A 42 10.88 -5.08 18.17
CA PRO A 42 9.71 -4.33 17.67
C PRO A 42 9.96 -2.84 17.35
N ALA A 43 11.18 -2.32 17.48
CA ALA A 43 11.44 -0.88 17.32
C ALA A 43 10.99 -0.33 15.95
N ASP A 44 11.30 -1.02 14.86
CA ASP A 44 10.91 -0.65 13.49
C ASP A 44 9.42 -0.91 13.16
N HIS A 45 8.60 -1.33 14.14
CA HIS A 45 7.13 -1.24 14.01
C HIS A 45 6.60 0.16 14.30
N ALA A 46 7.38 1.03 14.97
CA ALA A 46 6.98 2.40 15.25
C ALA A 46 6.85 3.22 13.94
N ALA A 47 6.31 4.44 14.08
CA ALA A 47 6.43 5.43 13.02
C ALA A 47 7.85 6.00 12.98
N HIS A 48 8.31 6.35 11.78
CA HIS A 48 9.63 6.91 11.50
C HIS A 48 9.51 8.38 11.03
N PRO A 49 9.18 9.34 11.92
CA PRO A 49 8.83 10.73 11.57
C PRO A 49 9.94 11.54 10.89
N GLU A 50 11.19 11.07 10.97
CA GLU A 50 12.34 11.62 10.27
C GLU A 50 12.31 11.38 8.75
N PHE A 51 11.53 10.39 8.29
CA PHE A 51 11.29 10.12 6.89
C PHE A 51 10.08 10.86 6.36
N ARG A 52 10.13 11.24 5.08
CA ARG A 52 9.07 12.03 4.48
C ARG A 52 7.75 11.26 4.36
N ILE A 53 7.79 9.99 3.99
CA ILE A 53 6.61 9.18 3.72
C ILE A 53 6.66 7.84 4.44
N GLU A 54 5.51 7.35 4.87
CA GLU A 54 5.38 6.05 5.52
C GLU A 54 3.98 5.42 5.33
N TRP A 55 3.96 4.10 5.14
CA TRP A 55 2.79 3.33 4.70
C TRP A 55 2.53 2.15 5.64
N TRP A 56 1.30 2.05 6.15
CA TRP A 56 0.75 0.83 6.75
C TRP A 56 -0.34 0.32 5.84
N TYR A 57 -0.14 -0.87 5.28
CA TYR A 57 -1.03 -1.38 4.25
C TYR A 57 -1.43 -2.83 4.55
N VAL A 58 -2.72 -3.07 4.78
CA VAL A 58 -3.26 -4.40 5.05
C VAL A 58 -4.22 -4.78 3.94
N THR A 59 -4.02 -5.96 3.36
CA THR A 59 -4.97 -6.60 2.47
C THR A 59 -5.39 -7.96 3.04
N ALA A 60 -6.60 -8.38 2.75
CA ALA A 60 -7.12 -9.67 3.21
C ALA A 60 -8.02 -10.31 2.16
N ASN A 61 -7.70 -11.54 1.77
CA ASN A 61 -8.56 -12.41 0.98
C ASN A 61 -9.40 -13.27 1.92
N LEU A 62 -10.72 -13.09 1.86
CA LEU A 62 -11.66 -13.62 2.85
C LEU A 62 -12.71 -14.51 2.18
N LYS A 63 -13.25 -15.45 2.94
CA LYS A 63 -14.43 -16.25 2.61
C LYS A 63 -15.43 -16.20 3.76
N ASP A 64 -16.71 -16.11 3.43
CA ASP A 64 -17.77 -16.26 4.42
C ASP A 64 -18.21 -17.73 4.57
N GLN A 65 -19.17 -17.96 5.47
CA GLN A 65 -19.72 -19.30 5.74
C GLN A 65 -20.41 -19.95 4.54
N GLN A 66 -20.81 -19.18 3.54
CA GLN A 66 -21.42 -19.68 2.30
C GLN A 66 -20.38 -19.89 1.19
N GLY A 67 -19.10 -19.63 1.48
CA GLY A 67 -17.99 -19.76 0.53
C GLY A 67 -17.87 -18.61 -0.46
N ARG A 68 -18.59 -17.50 -0.24
CA ARG A 68 -18.47 -16.31 -1.10
C ARG A 68 -17.12 -15.64 -0.84
N ASP A 69 -16.48 -15.18 -1.92
CA ASP A 69 -15.20 -14.50 -1.86
C ASP A 69 -15.39 -13.02 -1.52
N TRP A 70 -14.54 -12.54 -0.61
CA TRP A 70 -14.48 -11.17 -0.17
C TRP A 70 -13.02 -10.69 -0.16
N GLY A 71 -12.83 -9.40 -0.34
CA GLY A 71 -11.55 -8.72 -0.11
C GLY A 71 -11.74 -7.55 0.82
N ALA A 72 -10.92 -7.46 1.86
CA ALA A 72 -10.84 -6.27 2.70
C ALA A 72 -9.45 -5.61 2.57
N GLN A 73 -9.43 -4.29 2.61
CA GLN A 73 -8.22 -3.50 2.48
C GLN A 73 -8.25 -2.32 3.44
N TRP A 74 -7.11 -2.03 4.07
CA TRP A 74 -6.91 -0.89 4.95
C TRP A 74 -5.54 -0.26 4.72
N THR A 75 -5.51 1.04 4.46
CA THR A 75 -4.27 1.82 4.33
C THR A 75 -4.28 2.97 5.31
N LEU A 76 -3.14 3.20 5.95
CA LEU A 76 -2.78 4.45 6.59
C LEU A 76 -1.48 4.95 5.96
N PHE A 77 -1.49 6.17 5.48
CA PHE A 77 -0.38 6.83 4.84
C PHE A 77 -0.04 8.11 5.61
N ARG A 78 1.23 8.29 5.93
CA ARG A 78 1.76 9.49 6.55
C ARG A 78 2.63 10.23 5.55
N GLN A 79 2.44 11.53 5.45
CA GLN A 79 3.35 12.41 4.76
C GLN A 79 3.76 13.59 5.64
N ALA A 80 5.06 13.81 5.72
CA ALA A 80 5.62 15.00 6.34
C ALA A 80 5.63 16.16 5.33
N LEU A 81 5.12 17.31 5.75
CA LEU A 81 5.12 18.56 4.99
C LEU A 81 6.45 19.31 5.10
N GLN A 82 7.19 19.08 6.19
CA GLN A 82 8.52 19.62 6.45
C GLN A 82 9.37 18.58 7.20
N PRO A 83 10.71 18.63 7.09
CA PRO A 83 11.61 17.79 7.86
C PRO A 83 11.40 17.93 9.36
N HIS A 84 11.50 16.81 10.10
CA HIS A 84 11.48 16.83 11.55
C HIS A 84 12.84 17.30 12.09
N THR A 85 12.82 18.38 12.87
CA THR A 85 13.99 18.96 13.54
C THR A 85 13.83 18.92 15.07
N GLU A 86 14.90 19.15 15.83
CA GLU A 86 14.83 19.22 17.31
C GLU A 86 13.86 20.30 17.82
N THR A 87 13.61 21.35 17.04
CA THR A 87 12.68 22.44 17.38
C THR A 87 11.27 22.21 16.85
N SER A 88 11.02 21.08 16.18
CA SER A 88 9.70 20.80 15.60
C SER A 88 8.67 20.58 16.71
N PRO A 89 7.46 21.15 16.61
CA PRO A 89 6.39 20.87 17.57
C PRO A 89 6.09 19.37 17.58
N THR A 90 6.13 18.76 18.76
CA THR A 90 5.80 17.32 18.93
C THR A 90 4.30 17.08 19.04
N ALA A 91 3.50 18.12 19.25
CA ALA A 91 2.04 18.07 19.33
C ALA A 91 1.38 19.37 18.82
N GLY A 92 0.07 19.32 18.63
CA GLY A 92 -0.77 20.42 18.16
C GLY A 92 -0.74 20.64 16.65
N TRP A 93 -1.51 21.63 16.19
CA TRP A 93 -1.67 21.97 14.76
C TRP A 93 -0.39 22.37 14.04
N GLY A 94 0.66 22.72 14.79
CA GLY A 94 1.98 23.05 14.28
C GLY A 94 2.78 21.83 13.80
N GLN A 95 2.34 20.61 14.10
CA GLN A 95 3.01 19.41 13.58
C GLN A 95 2.90 19.37 12.04
N PRO A 96 4.02 19.25 11.32
CA PRO A 96 4.03 19.25 9.86
C PRO A 96 3.76 17.85 9.31
N GLN A 97 2.81 17.11 9.88
CA GLN A 97 2.44 15.76 9.45
C GLN A 97 0.97 15.77 8.98
N VAL A 98 0.72 15.11 7.85
CA VAL A 98 -0.62 14.83 7.35
C VAL A 98 -0.80 13.32 7.22
N TRP A 99 -2.02 12.89 7.46
CA TRP A 99 -2.40 11.49 7.43
C TRP A 99 -3.57 11.31 6.46
N LEU A 100 -3.45 10.28 5.64
CA LEU A 100 -4.48 9.80 4.74
C LEU A 100 -4.80 8.36 5.15
N GLY A 101 -6.07 8.04 5.28
CA GLY A 101 -6.52 6.66 5.44
C GLY A 101 -7.56 6.32 4.41
N HIS A 102 -7.49 5.14 3.82
CA HIS A 102 -8.57 4.61 3.00
C HIS A 102 -8.77 3.13 3.30
N ALA A 103 -10.01 2.70 3.15
CA ALA A 103 -10.41 1.33 3.42
C ALA A 103 -11.47 0.91 2.42
N ALA A 104 -11.44 -0.36 2.03
CA ALA A 104 -12.39 -0.93 1.10
C ALA A 104 -12.83 -2.34 1.50
N LEU A 105 -14.05 -2.69 1.08
CA LEU A 105 -14.60 -4.04 1.12
C LEU A 105 -15.13 -4.37 -0.28
N THR A 106 -14.75 -5.55 -0.78
CA THR A 106 -15.03 -5.98 -2.15
C THR A 106 -15.65 -7.37 -2.15
N GLN A 107 -16.69 -7.56 -2.95
CA GLN A 107 -17.21 -8.85 -3.40
C GLN A 107 -17.32 -8.85 -4.93
N ALA A 108 -17.61 -10.00 -5.52
CA ALA A 108 -17.66 -10.16 -6.98
C ALA A 108 -18.58 -9.16 -7.70
N GLN A 109 -19.70 -8.75 -7.10
CA GLN A 109 -20.66 -7.81 -7.69
C GLN A 109 -20.66 -6.42 -7.05
N GLY A 110 -19.73 -6.12 -6.15
CA GLY A 110 -19.73 -4.83 -5.44
C GLY A 110 -18.38 -4.46 -4.86
N HIS A 111 -18.10 -3.17 -4.83
CA HIS A 111 -16.91 -2.59 -4.20
C HIS A 111 -17.33 -1.33 -3.46
N ARG A 112 -16.95 -1.20 -2.20
CA ARG A 112 -17.21 -0.03 -1.35
C ARG A 112 -15.91 0.42 -0.75
N HIS A 113 -15.73 1.73 -0.68
CA HIS A 113 -14.54 2.35 -0.10
C HIS A 113 -14.92 3.61 0.67
N ALA A 114 -14.00 4.07 1.50
CA ALA A 114 -14.08 5.36 2.15
C ALA A 114 -12.67 5.93 2.35
N GLU A 115 -12.59 7.25 2.54
CA GLU A 115 -11.35 7.99 2.79
C GLU A 115 -11.47 8.82 4.07
N ARG A 116 -10.34 9.07 4.72
CA ARG A 116 -10.16 9.96 5.86
C ARG A 116 -8.89 10.78 5.68
N LEU A 117 -8.95 12.04 6.06
CA LEU A 117 -7.81 12.95 6.09
C LEU A 117 -7.69 13.55 7.49
N ALA A 118 -6.48 13.59 8.03
CA ALA A 118 -6.23 14.13 9.36
C ALA A 118 -4.92 14.91 9.43
N ARG A 119 -4.88 15.91 10.32
CA ARG A 119 -3.62 16.55 10.73
C ARG A 119 -2.95 15.73 11.82
N GLY A 120 -1.62 15.64 11.77
CA GLY A 120 -0.82 15.11 12.86
C GLY A 120 -0.82 16.03 14.09
N GLY A 121 -0.43 15.47 15.23
CA GLY A 121 -0.23 16.22 16.49
C GLY A 121 -1.49 16.57 17.28
N VAL A 122 -2.69 16.44 16.71
CA VAL A 122 -3.97 16.76 17.40
C VAL A 122 -4.72 15.54 17.94
N GLY A 123 -4.09 14.36 17.89
CA GLY A 123 -4.66 13.09 18.39
C GLY A 123 -5.62 12.38 17.43
N GLN A 124 -5.98 12.99 16.30
CA GLN A 124 -6.90 12.43 15.32
C GLN A 124 -6.30 11.22 14.56
N ALA A 125 -5.00 11.25 14.28
CA ALA A 125 -4.26 10.17 13.67
C ALA A 125 -2.87 10.06 14.27
N GLY A 126 -2.29 8.86 14.23
CA GLY A 126 -0.97 8.61 14.78
C GLY A 126 -0.62 7.14 14.84
N VAL A 127 0.58 6.88 15.37
CA VAL A 127 1.09 5.54 15.67
C VAL A 127 1.75 5.50 17.03
N GLU A 128 1.39 4.51 17.82
CA GLU A 128 1.95 4.20 19.13
C GLU A 128 2.48 2.76 19.10
N LEU A 129 3.66 2.54 19.71
CA LEU A 129 4.26 1.22 19.74
C LEU A 129 3.72 0.35 20.89
N ASN A 130 3.41 0.92 22.05
CA ASN A 130 3.07 0.14 23.25
C ASN A 130 1.82 0.67 23.98
N PRO A 131 0.65 0.00 23.86
CA PRO A 131 0.36 -1.10 22.92
C PRO A 131 0.48 -0.63 21.46
N TYR A 132 0.64 -1.58 20.52
CA TYR A 132 0.74 -1.21 19.11
C TYR A 132 -0.60 -0.65 18.64
N ARG A 133 -0.58 0.53 18.02
CA ARG A 133 -1.77 1.15 17.46
C ARG A 133 -1.38 2.12 16.36
N ALA A 134 -1.90 1.91 15.16
CA ALA A 134 -1.91 2.89 14.07
C ALA A 134 -3.37 3.27 13.79
N TRP A 135 -3.71 4.56 13.78
CA TRP A 135 -5.10 4.98 13.70
C TRP A 135 -5.33 6.27 12.91
N ILE A 136 -6.57 6.42 12.45
CA ILE A 136 -7.17 7.67 11.97
C ILE A 136 -8.65 7.67 12.35
N ASP A 137 -9.07 8.65 13.14
CA ASP A 137 -10.39 8.69 13.78
C ASP A 137 -10.69 7.38 14.55
N HIS A 138 -11.75 6.66 14.14
CA HIS A 138 -12.18 5.38 14.70
C HIS A 138 -11.64 4.16 13.93
N TRP A 139 -10.90 4.38 12.84
CA TRP A 139 -10.24 3.30 12.10
C TRP A 139 -8.89 3.02 12.72
N GLN A 140 -8.54 1.74 12.84
CA GLN A 140 -7.28 1.37 13.48
C GLN A 140 -6.76 0.00 13.07
N LEU A 141 -5.44 -0.13 13.14
CA LEU A 141 -4.70 -1.37 13.25
C LEU A 141 -4.05 -1.40 14.63
N SER A 142 -4.48 -2.29 15.52
CA SER A 142 -4.02 -2.33 16.92
C SER A 142 -3.61 -3.73 17.35
N GLY A 143 -2.78 -3.85 18.38
CA GLY A 143 -2.36 -5.15 18.91
C GLY A 143 -1.09 -5.11 19.73
N GLN A 144 -0.24 -6.13 19.59
CA GLN A 144 1.01 -6.26 20.32
C GLN A 144 2.23 -5.88 19.47
N ALA A 145 3.09 -5.00 19.99
CA ALA A 145 4.39 -4.71 19.39
C ALA A 145 5.44 -5.75 19.80
N ASN A 146 5.25 -7.00 19.39
CA ASN A 146 6.30 -8.02 19.44
C ASN A 146 6.99 -8.13 18.07
N ALA A 147 8.03 -8.96 17.97
CA ALA A 147 8.82 -9.07 16.74
C ALA A 147 8.07 -9.59 15.51
N MET A 148 6.94 -10.27 15.69
CA MET A 148 6.09 -10.78 14.61
C MET A 148 4.98 -9.79 14.23
N LEU A 149 4.80 -8.74 15.04
CA LEU A 149 3.66 -7.83 15.04
C LEU A 149 2.32 -8.59 15.08
N SER A 150 2.16 -9.54 16.01
CA SER A 150 0.95 -10.39 16.07
C SER A 150 0.58 -10.81 17.50
N PRO A 151 -0.70 -10.90 17.89
CA PRO A 151 -1.90 -10.64 17.09
C PRO A 151 -2.14 -9.15 16.83
N LEU A 152 -2.84 -8.88 15.73
CA LEU A 152 -3.40 -7.56 15.40
C LEU A 152 -4.92 -7.64 15.22
N TRP A 153 -5.56 -6.49 15.35
CA TRP A 153 -6.95 -6.23 14.97
C TRP A 153 -6.98 -5.05 14.02
N VAL A 154 -7.60 -5.24 12.85
CA VAL A 154 -7.87 -4.15 11.91
C VAL A 154 -9.37 -3.86 11.91
N GLN A 155 -9.71 -2.57 11.95
CA GLN A 155 -11.09 -2.10 11.92
C GLN A 155 -11.22 -0.86 11.03
N ALA A 156 -12.22 -0.88 10.15
CA ALA A 156 -12.68 0.30 9.43
C ALA A 156 -14.17 0.22 9.14
N GLN A 157 -14.76 1.39 8.85
CA GLN A 157 -16.17 1.54 8.54
C GLN A 157 -16.41 2.73 7.62
N GLY A 158 -17.25 2.55 6.61
CA GLY A 158 -17.73 3.60 5.73
C GLY A 158 -19.22 3.46 5.45
N GLU A 159 -19.68 4.10 4.37
CA GLU A 159 -21.08 4.06 3.99
C GLU A 159 -21.48 2.65 3.55
N ASN A 160 -22.40 2.03 4.29
CA ASN A 160 -22.91 0.69 4.07
C ASN A 160 -21.85 -0.43 4.08
N PHE A 161 -20.66 -0.21 4.63
CA PHE A 161 -19.68 -1.30 4.83
C PHE A 161 -18.86 -1.13 6.10
N GLY A 162 -18.33 -2.23 6.60
CA GLY A 162 -17.32 -2.22 7.66
C GLY A 162 -16.69 -3.59 7.86
N TYR A 163 -15.64 -3.64 8.66
CA TYR A 163 -15.05 -4.90 9.06
C TYR A 163 -14.29 -4.75 10.37
N ARG A 164 -14.20 -5.87 11.09
CA ARG A 164 -13.35 -6.05 12.26
C ARG A 164 -12.72 -7.42 12.17
N LEU A 165 -11.43 -7.43 11.87
CA LEU A 165 -10.70 -8.66 11.58
C LEU A 165 -9.55 -8.80 12.56
N GLU A 166 -9.39 -10.00 13.11
CA GLU A 166 -8.22 -10.43 13.86
C GLU A 166 -7.23 -11.07 12.90
N LEU A 167 -5.96 -10.65 12.97
CA LEU A 167 -4.86 -11.14 12.18
C LEU A 167 -3.86 -11.85 13.10
N HIS A 168 -3.62 -13.12 12.85
CA HIS A 168 -2.71 -13.94 13.63
C HIS A 168 -1.62 -14.55 12.75
N SER A 169 -0.36 -14.43 13.15
CA SER A 169 0.78 -15.08 12.52
C SER A 169 1.73 -15.61 13.60
N ASP A 170 2.23 -16.83 13.38
CA ASP A 170 3.31 -17.44 14.16
C ASP A 170 4.66 -17.35 13.44
N ARG A 171 4.72 -16.59 12.34
CA ARG A 171 5.91 -16.41 11.51
C ARG A 171 6.56 -15.04 11.74
N PRO A 172 7.89 -14.95 11.66
CA PRO A 172 8.59 -13.67 11.62
C PRO A 172 8.11 -12.81 10.44
N VAL A 173 8.29 -11.50 10.57
CA VAL A 173 8.18 -10.58 9.42
C VAL A 173 9.25 -10.89 8.37
N VAL A 174 8.93 -10.58 7.13
CA VAL A 174 9.78 -10.78 5.96
C VAL A 174 10.36 -9.44 5.53
N LEU A 175 11.68 -9.34 5.45
CA LEU A 175 12.36 -8.15 4.92
C LEU A 175 12.36 -8.21 3.39
N GLN A 176 11.93 -7.11 2.76
CA GLN A 176 11.90 -6.98 1.31
C GLN A 176 13.25 -6.50 0.78
N GLY A 177 13.52 -6.76 -0.50
CA GLY A 177 14.79 -6.36 -1.13
C GLY A 177 16.02 -6.94 -0.43
N GLU A 178 17.07 -6.14 -0.30
CA GLU A 178 18.29 -6.53 0.39
C GLU A 178 18.17 -6.21 1.90
N GLN A 179 17.74 -7.19 2.69
CA GLN A 179 17.62 -7.07 4.16
C GLN A 179 16.77 -5.87 4.62
N GLY A 180 15.72 -5.54 3.86
CA GLY A 180 14.81 -4.45 4.15
C GLY A 180 15.11 -3.19 3.34
N TYR A 181 16.24 -3.10 2.65
CA TYR A 181 16.51 -2.05 1.67
C TYR A 181 15.95 -2.45 0.31
N SER A 182 14.88 -1.78 -0.12
CA SER A 182 14.17 -2.06 -1.38
C SER A 182 14.36 -0.94 -2.39
N ARG A 183 15.08 -1.22 -3.47
CA ARG A 183 15.28 -0.28 -4.58
C ARG A 183 14.00 -0.15 -5.43
N LYS A 184 13.70 1.08 -5.84
CA LYS A 184 12.51 1.43 -6.62
C LYS A 184 12.83 1.86 -8.06
N SER A 185 14.08 2.08 -8.39
CA SER A 185 14.50 2.43 -9.74
C SER A 185 15.97 2.04 -9.95
N ASP A 186 16.45 2.27 -11.17
CA ASP A 186 17.89 2.17 -11.47
C ASP A 186 18.70 3.32 -10.84
N SER A 187 18.03 4.42 -10.45
CA SER A 187 18.64 5.49 -9.66
C SER A 187 18.63 5.15 -8.17
N ASP A 188 19.21 6.02 -7.32
CA ASP A 188 19.32 5.79 -5.88
C ASP A 188 18.00 5.93 -5.10
N GLN A 189 16.85 5.69 -5.74
CA GLN A 189 15.56 5.71 -5.06
C GLN A 189 15.29 4.37 -4.37
N ALA A 190 15.08 4.42 -3.06
CA ALA A 190 14.81 3.24 -2.26
C ALA A 190 13.87 3.53 -1.09
N SER A 191 13.33 2.46 -0.51
CA SER A 191 12.55 2.46 0.71
C SER A 191 13.09 1.40 1.68
N TYR A 192 12.89 1.65 2.97
CA TYR A 192 12.94 0.56 3.95
C TYR A 192 11.58 -0.15 3.95
N TYR A 193 11.59 -1.47 3.82
CA TYR A 193 10.38 -2.22 3.51
C TYR A 193 10.41 -3.63 4.12
N TYR A 194 9.37 -3.96 4.88
CA TYR A 194 9.08 -5.32 5.31
C TYR A 194 7.59 -5.65 5.18
N SER A 195 7.29 -6.95 5.22
CA SER A 195 5.93 -7.49 5.15
C SER A 195 5.66 -8.50 6.26
N GLN A 196 4.40 -8.73 6.59
CA GLN A 196 3.91 -9.91 7.31
C GLN A 196 2.88 -10.63 6.42
N PRO A 197 3.30 -11.59 5.59
CA PRO A 197 2.45 -12.20 4.56
C PRO A 197 1.72 -13.47 5.04
N PHE A 198 1.91 -13.87 6.30
CA PHE A 198 1.44 -15.15 6.85
C PHE A 198 0.21 -15.01 7.75
N TYR A 199 -0.46 -13.85 7.78
CA TYR A 199 -1.63 -13.69 8.64
C TYR A 199 -2.75 -14.66 8.25
N GLN A 200 -3.22 -15.39 9.23
CA GLN A 200 -4.55 -16.01 9.23
C GLN A 200 -5.54 -14.99 9.77
N VAL A 201 -6.64 -14.83 9.05
CA VAL A 201 -7.65 -13.82 9.34
C VAL A 201 -8.94 -14.48 9.78
N ARG A 202 -9.57 -13.94 10.82
CA ARG A 202 -10.95 -14.26 11.21
C ARG A 202 -11.67 -13.00 11.71
N GLY A 203 -12.98 -12.96 11.58
CA GLY A 203 -13.75 -11.86 12.15
C GLY A 203 -15.10 -11.68 11.50
N GLU A 204 -15.53 -10.43 11.42
CA GLU A 204 -16.80 -10.03 10.83
C GLU A 204 -16.60 -8.95 9.78
N ILE A 205 -17.37 -9.03 8.71
CA ILE A 205 -17.60 -7.94 7.76
C ILE A 205 -19.06 -7.50 7.85
N GLU A 206 -19.32 -6.25 7.48
CA GLU A 206 -20.66 -5.69 7.36
C GLU A 206 -20.84 -5.20 5.92
N TRP A 207 -21.93 -5.60 5.26
CA TRP A 207 -22.28 -5.20 3.90
C TRP A 207 -23.78 -4.98 3.82
N ASP A 208 -24.23 -3.75 3.49
CA ASP A 208 -25.65 -3.38 3.47
C ASP A 208 -26.38 -3.65 4.80
N GLY A 209 -25.67 -3.49 5.93
CA GLY A 209 -26.19 -3.74 7.27
C GLY A 209 -26.26 -5.22 7.66
N GLU A 210 -25.94 -6.15 6.75
CA GLU A 210 -25.78 -7.57 7.07
C GLU A 210 -24.38 -7.83 7.60
N ARG A 211 -24.28 -8.55 8.73
CA ARG A 211 -23.00 -9.00 9.28
C ARG A 211 -22.72 -10.44 8.93
N LEU A 212 -21.52 -10.69 8.42
CA LEU A 212 -21.07 -11.99 7.95
C LEU A 212 -19.78 -12.37 8.67
N ALA A 213 -19.76 -13.57 9.25
CA ALA A 213 -18.55 -14.15 9.78
C ALA A 213 -17.64 -14.60 8.61
N VAL A 214 -16.36 -14.26 8.70
CA VAL A 214 -15.37 -14.53 7.65
C VAL A 214 -14.09 -15.14 8.22
N THR A 215 -13.41 -15.90 7.37
CA THR A 215 -12.03 -16.36 7.58
C THR A 215 -11.21 -16.19 6.31
N GLY A 216 -9.89 -16.17 6.41
CA GLY A 216 -9.05 -16.03 5.24
C GLY A 216 -7.57 -15.82 5.52
N GLN A 217 -6.88 -15.22 4.55
CA GLN A 217 -5.47 -14.88 4.63
C GLN A 217 -5.31 -13.37 4.53
N GLY A 218 -4.29 -12.84 5.21
CA GLY A 218 -3.98 -11.43 5.23
C GLY A 218 -2.50 -11.16 4.97
N TRP A 219 -2.23 -9.96 4.49
CA TRP A 219 -0.91 -9.45 4.22
C TRP A 219 -0.81 -8.05 4.82
N LEU A 220 0.30 -7.77 5.52
CA LEU A 220 0.66 -6.41 5.91
C LEU A 220 1.96 -6.01 5.20
N ASP A 221 1.98 -4.79 4.69
CA ASP A 221 3.17 -4.09 4.23
C ASP A 221 3.45 -2.85 5.08
N ARG A 222 4.75 -2.63 5.29
CA ARG A 222 5.29 -1.52 6.05
C ARG A 222 6.48 -0.95 5.32
N GLU A 223 6.32 0.29 4.87
CA GLU A 223 7.29 0.94 4.02
C GLU A 223 7.50 2.40 4.40
N TRP A 224 8.74 2.87 4.44
CA TRP A 224 9.07 4.29 4.62
C TRP A 224 10.24 4.74 3.75
N SER A 225 10.20 6.00 3.30
CA SER A 225 11.28 6.65 2.57
C SER A 225 11.19 8.17 2.63
N SER A 226 12.21 8.82 2.10
CA SER A 226 12.22 10.28 1.93
C SER A 226 12.28 10.73 0.47
N GLN A 227 12.64 9.80 -0.41
CA GLN A 227 12.60 10.00 -1.84
C GLN A 227 11.22 9.65 -2.32
N PRO A 228 10.61 10.56 -3.06
CA PRO A 228 9.30 10.31 -3.58
C PRO A 228 9.45 9.65 -4.97
N LEU A 229 8.37 9.30 -5.68
CA LEU A 229 8.50 8.67 -7.01
C LEU A 229 9.31 9.59 -7.96
N ALA A 230 10.07 9.02 -8.88
CA ALA A 230 10.80 9.81 -9.87
C ALA A 230 9.81 10.66 -10.71
N GLU A 231 10.27 11.82 -11.20
CA GLU A 231 9.42 12.75 -11.97
C GLU A 231 8.80 12.11 -13.23
N ASP A 232 9.45 11.09 -13.79
CA ASP A 232 9.00 10.35 -14.96
C ASP A 232 8.10 9.14 -14.63
N GLN A 233 7.87 8.85 -13.35
CA GLN A 233 7.01 7.75 -12.91
C GLN A 233 5.54 8.17 -12.87
N GLN A 234 4.72 7.49 -13.65
CA GLN A 234 3.27 7.76 -13.75
C GLN A 234 2.48 7.16 -12.57
N GLY A 235 2.97 6.04 -12.03
CA GLY A 235 2.32 5.26 -10.98
C GLY A 235 2.90 3.86 -10.91
N TRP A 236 2.26 2.98 -10.15
CA TRP A 236 2.69 1.62 -9.95
C TRP A 236 1.59 0.59 -10.18
N ASP A 237 2.02 -0.66 -10.34
CA ASP A 237 1.21 -1.86 -10.26
C ASP A 237 1.86 -2.74 -9.19
N TRP A 238 1.15 -3.08 -8.13
CA TRP A 238 1.66 -3.88 -7.01
C TRP A 238 0.79 -5.12 -6.81
N PHE A 239 1.44 -6.25 -6.52
CA PHE A 239 0.82 -7.55 -6.31
C PHE A 239 1.33 -8.17 -5.01
N SER A 240 0.41 -8.70 -4.20
CA SER A 240 0.71 -9.69 -3.16
C SER A 240 -0.08 -10.95 -3.40
N LEU A 241 0.59 -12.09 -3.46
CA LEU A 241 -0.03 -13.38 -3.76
C LEU A 241 0.18 -14.36 -2.61
N HIS A 242 -0.90 -15.04 -2.24
CA HIS A 242 -0.93 -16.24 -1.43
C HIS A 242 -1.10 -17.44 -2.35
N LEU A 243 -0.04 -18.24 -2.52
CA LEU A 243 -0.09 -19.46 -3.34
C LEU A 243 -0.57 -20.65 -2.50
N ASP A 244 -1.30 -21.57 -3.14
CA ASP A 244 -1.86 -22.76 -2.47
C ASP A 244 -0.77 -23.70 -1.93
N SER A 245 0.45 -23.62 -2.46
CA SER A 245 1.63 -24.33 -1.93
C SER A 245 2.07 -23.83 -0.55
N GLY A 246 1.57 -22.67 -0.11
CA GLY A 246 2.02 -21.97 1.08
C GLY A 246 3.05 -20.88 0.79
N ASP A 247 3.67 -20.89 -0.39
CA ASP A 247 4.55 -19.82 -0.83
C ASP A 247 3.79 -18.49 -1.00
N LYS A 248 4.54 -17.40 -0.99
CA LYS A 248 4.05 -16.03 -1.14
C LYS A 248 4.90 -15.31 -2.18
N LEU A 249 4.29 -14.36 -2.88
CA LEU A 249 4.99 -13.55 -3.87
C LEU A 249 4.53 -12.11 -3.74
N MET A 250 5.48 -11.19 -3.56
CA MET A 250 5.26 -9.76 -3.75
C MET A 250 5.95 -9.36 -5.05
N LEU A 251 5.25 -8.65 -5.93
CA LEU A 251 5.80 -8.04 -7.13
C LEU A 251 5.35 -6.59 -7.21
N PHE A 252 6.18 -5.72 -7.77
CA PHE A 252 5.73 -4.43 -8.22
C PHE A 252 6.39 -4.01 -9.53
N ARG A 253 5.68 -3.13 -10.23
CA ARG A 253 6.13 -2.45 -11.44
C ARG A 253 5.92 -0.96 -11.26
N LEU A 254 6.99 -0.17 -11.39
CA LEU A 254 6.88 1.28 -11.52
C LEU A 254 6.89 1.62 -13.01
N ARG A 255 5.82 2.29 -13.47
CA ARG A 255 5.66 2.66 -14.87
C ARG A 255 6.32 4.00 -15.13
N SER A 256 7.12 4.07 -16.18
CA SER A 256 7.73 5.30 -16.72
C SER A 256 7.42 5.41 -18.21
N GLU A 257 7.26 6.65 -18.69
CA GLU A 257 7.13 6.95 -20.14
C GLU A 257 8.48 7.08 -20.84
N GLN A 258 9.52 7.48 -20.10
CA GLN A 258 10.83 7.83 -20.65
C GLN A 258 11.84 6.71 -20.47
N ARG A 259 11.78 6.03 -19.32
CA ARG A 259 12.62 4.90 -18.98
C ARG A 259 11.79 3.62 -19.06
N GLY A 260 12.47 2.49 -19.28
CA GLY A 260 11.82 1.18 -19.12
C GLY A 260 11.17 1.08 -17.74
N HIS A 261 10.11 0.29 -17.64
CA HIS A 261 9.48 0.01 -16.35
C HIS A 261 10.50 -0.61 -15.39
N TYR A 262 10.47 -0.19 -14.13
CA TYR A 262 11.26 -0.85 -13.10
C TYR A 262 10.42 -1.95 -12.45
N LEU A 263 10.92 -3.18 -12.45
CA LEU A 263 10.25 -4.34 -11.88
C LEU A 263 11.08 -4.87 -10.72
N SER A 264 10.41 -5.33 -9.67
CA SER A 264 11.07 -6.00 -8.56
C SER A 264 10.06 -6.85 -7.81
N GLY A 265 10.57 -7.74 -6.97
CA GLY A 265 9.73 -8.55 -6.11
C GLY A 265 10.53 -9.42 -5.17
N THR A 266 9.81 -10.21 -4.39
CA THR A 266 10.40 -11.18 -3.47
C THR A 266 9.57 -12.45 -3.49
N TRP A 267 10.23 -13.56 -3.82
CA TRP A 267 9.67 -14.88 -3.57
C TRP A 267 9.87 -15.24 -2.11
N ILE A 268 8.83 -15.74 -1.46
CA ILE A 268 8.86 -16.10 -0.04
C ILE A 268 8.32 -17.52 0.07
N SER A 269 9.17 -18.45 0.52
CA SER A 269 8.72 -19.83 0.75
C SER A 269 7.67 -19.91 1.86
N ALA A 270 6.94 -21.03 1.90
CA ALA A 270 6.02 -21.38 2.98
C ALA A 270 6.66 -21.37 4.39
N THR A 271 7.99 -21.48 4.48
CA THR A 271 8.73 -21.41 5.75
C THR A 271 9.25 -20.01 6.09
N GLY A 272 9.06 -19.02 5.21
CA GLY A 272 9.50 -17.63 5.40
C GLY A 272 10.90 -17.32 4.88
N GLN A 273 11.59 -18.27 4.22
CA GLN A 273 12.84 -17.97 3.51
C GLN A 273 12.54 -17.13 2.28
N THR A 274 13.34 -16.09 2.04
CA THR A 274 13.13 -15.09 1.00
C THR A 274 14.19 -15.17 -0.09
N TRP A 275 13.78 -14.81 -1.31
CA TRP A 275 14.68 -14.59 -2.44
C TRP A 275 14.22 -13.35 -3.19
N PRO A 276 14.97 -12.24 -3.10
CA PRO A 276 14.73 -11.06 -3.92
C PRO A 276 14.79 -11.42 -5.41
N LEU A 277 13.92 -10.82 -6.20
CA LEU A 277 13.82 -11.01 -7.63
C LEU A 277 14.33 -9.75 -8.33
N ALA A 278 15.38 -9.91 -9.13
CA ALA A 278 15.90 -8.82 -9.96
C ALA A 278 14.92 -8.49 -11.10
N PRO A 279 14.96 -7.26 -11.67
CA PRO A 279 14.05 -6.86 -12.73
C PRO A 279 13.98 -7.83 -13.91
N GLU A 280 15.12 -8.37 -14.35
CA GLU A 280 15.24 -9.32 -15.46
C GLU A 280 14.64 -10.70 -15.17
N ALA A 281 14.35 -11.03 -13.91
CA ALA A 281 13.77 -12.30 -13.50
C ALA A 281 12.23 -12.27 -13.48
N VAL A 282 11.61 -11.09 -13.67
CA VAL A 282 10.18 -10.86 -13.51
C VAL A 282 9.58 -10.31 -14.79
N GLU A 283 8.45 -10.87 -15.22
CA GLU A 283 7.63 -10.32 -16.29
C GLU A 283 6.22 -10.05 -15.77
N ILE A 284 5.71 -8.85 -16.08
CA ILE A 284 4.39 -8.36 -15.67
C ILE A 284 3.71 -7.76 -16.90
N GLU A 285 2.83 -8.54 -17.52
CA GLU A 285 2.20 -8.20 -18.79
C GLU A 285 0.68 -7.98 -18.61
N PRO A 286 0.15 -6.81 -18.99
CA PRO A 286 -1.29 -6.58 -18.98
C PRO A 286 -1.95 -7.40 -20.09
N LEU A 287 -3.04 -8.09 -19.79
CA LEU A 287 -3.77 -8.90 -20.78
C LEU A 287 -4.88 -8.09 -21.46
N ASN A 288 -5.95 -7.77 -20.72
CA ASN A 288 -7.12 -7.08 -21.26
C ASN A 288 -7.38 -5.77 -20.51
N GLN A 289 -7.67 -4.71 -21.27
CA GLN A 289 -8.12 -3.43 -20.74
C GLN A 289 -9.58 -3.52 -20.29
N THR A 290 -9.89 -2.92 -19.15
CA THR A 290 -11.23 -2.82 -18.56
C THR A 290 -11.63 -1.36 -18.46
N SER A 291 -12.85 -1.03 -18.87
CA SER A 291 -13.44 0.29 -18.64
C SER A 291 -13.93 0.37 -17.19
N VAL A 292 -13.34 1.27 -16.41
CA VAL A 292 -13.69 1.48 -15.00
C VAL A 292 -13.68 2.97 -14.72
N ALA A 293 -14.78 3.51 -14.18
CA ALA A 293 -14.88 4.94 -13.82
C ALA A 293 -14.41 5.92 -14.93
N GLY A 294 -14.69 5.60 -16.19
CA GLY A 294 -14.29 6.42 -17.35
C GLY A 294 -12.82 6.27 -17.80
N ARG A 295 -12.09 5.29 -17.25
CA ARG A 295 -10.68 5.01 -17.54
C ARG A 295 -10.50 3.61 -18.13
N GLN A 296 -9.39 3.40 -18.82
CA GLN A 296 -8.98 2.10 -19.36
C GLN A 296 -7.77 1.60 -18.59
N LEU A 297 -7.94 0.50 -17.85
CA LEU A 297 -6.87 -0.11 -17.06
C LEU A 297 -6.97 -1.65 -17.06
N PRO A 298 -5.85 -2.37 -16.96
CA PRO A 298 -5.83 -3.83 -16.96
C PRO A 298 -6.25 -4.42 -15.60
N THR A 299 -7.29 -5.27 -15.60
CA THR A 299 -7.72 -6.02 -14.39
C THR A 299 -7.40 -7.52 -14.48
N ARG A 300 -6.66 -7.89 -15.54
CA ARG A 300 -6.13 -9.24 -15.79
C ARG A 300 -4.69 -9.14 -16.26
N TRP A 301 -3.84 -9.98 -15.70
CA TRP A 301 -2.39 -9.90 -15.89
C TRP A 301 -1.79 -11.28 -16.08
N HIS A 302 -0.74 -11.35 -16.90
CA HIS A 302 0.16 -12.48 -16.95
C HIS A 302 1.42 -12.12 -16.15
N LEU A 303 1.80 -13.03 -15.24
CA LEU A 303 2.95 -12.86 -14.36
C LEU A 303 3.87 -14.07 -14.55
N ARG A 304 5.17 -13.82 -14.74
CA ARG A 304 6.17 -14.89 -14.89
C ARG A 304 7.43 -14.63 -14.07
N VAL A 305 7.92 -15.68 -13.42
CA VAL A 305 9.23 -15.76 -12.75
C VAL A 305 9.87 -17.09 -13.14
N ALA A 306 10.65 -17.08 -14.23
CA ALA A 306 11.14 -18.31 -14.87
C ALA A 306 11.99 -19.18 -13.92
N ALA A 307 12.80 -18.56 -13.06
CA ALA A 307 13.64 -19.26 -12.08
C ALA A 307 12.85 -20.02 -10.99
N ARG A 308 11.52 -19.88 -10.97
CA ARG A 308 10.59 -20.53 -10.02
C ARG A 308 9.57 -21.42 -10.70
N ASP A 309 9.71 -21.68 -12.01
CA ASP A 309 8.69 -22.34 -12.82
C ASP A 309 7.29 -21.72 -12.63
N PHE A 310 7.27 -20.41 -12.35
CA PHE A 310 6.08 -19.65 -12.05
C PHE A 310 5.64 -18.87 -13.28
N GLU A 311 4.46 -19.22 -13.78
CA GLU A 311 3.77 -18.55 -14.86
C GLU A 311 2.26 -18.65 -14.62
N VAL A 312 1.62 -17.51 -14.37
CA VAL A 312 0.21 -17.46 -13.97
C VAL A 312 -0.53 -16.33 -14.66
N THR A 313 -1.84 -16.49 -14.75
CA THR A 313 -2.77 -15.38 -14.99
C THR A 313 -3.42 -14.98 -13.66
N THR A 314 -3.45 -13.69 -13.39
CA THR A 314 -4.26 -13.10 -12.31
C THR A 314 -5.49 -12.40 -12.88
N GLU A 315 -6.58 -12.46 -12.12
CA GLU A 315 -7.87 -11.85 -12.52
C GLU A 315 -8.58 -11.26 -11.30
N ALA A 316 -9.03 -10.02 -11.44
CA ALA A 316 -9.80 -9.33 -10.41
C ALA A 316 -11.10 -10.08 -10.07
N LEU A 317 -11.37 -10.22 -8.77
CA LEU A 317 -12.67 -10.69 -8.29
C LEU A 317 -13.80 -9.77 -8.77
N ASN A 318 -13.54 -8.45 -8.73
CA ASN A 318 -14.41 -7.42 -9.23
C ASN A 318 -13.59 -6.42 -10.05
N PRO A 319 -13.73 -6.42 -11.40
CA PRO A 319 -13.02 -5.49 -12.25
C PRO A 319 -13.35 -4.01 -11.98
N GLN A 320 -14.47 -3.71 -11.32
CA GLN A 320 -14.92 -2.35 -11.01
C GLN A 320 -14.46 -1.85 -9.63
N ALA A 321 -13.40 -2.44 -9.04
CA ALA A 321 -12.84 -2.07 -7.74
C ALA A 321 -12.05 -0.75 -7.77
N TRP A 322 -12.69 0.32 -8.23
CA TRP A 322 -12.13 1.66 -8.28
C TRP A 322 -12.39 2.43 -7.00
N MET A 323 -11.32 3.00 -6.46
CA MET A 323 -11.37 3.91 -5.33
C MET A 323 -11.33 5.35 -5.81
N GLY A 324 -12.49 6.03 -5.73
CA GLY A 324 -12.66 7.43 -6.10
C GLY A 324 -12.21 8.40 -5.00
N THR A 325 -11.11 8.08 -4.32
CA THR A 325 -10.50 8.89 -3.25
C THR A 325 -9.77 10.11 -3.80
N GLY A 326 -9.35 11.03 -2.93
CA GLY A 326 -8.65 12.27 -3.33
C GLY A 326 -7.41 12.00 -4.18
N ILE A 327 -6.68 10.92 -3.86
CA ILE A 327 -5.73 10.29 -4.77
C ILE A 327 -6.39 9.00 -5.27
N PRO A 328 -6.61 8.82 -6.58
CA PRO A 328 -7.34 7.66 -7.08
C PRO A 328 -6.47 6.39 -7.15
N TYR A 329 -7.11 5.24 -6.88
CA TYR A 329 -6.52 3.91 -7.01
C TYR A 329 -7.51 2.98 -7.70
N TRP A 330 -6.98 1.95 -8.38
CA TRP A 330 -7.71 0.69 -8.52
C TRP A 330 -7.13 -0.28 -7.51
N GLU A 331 -7.98 -0.92 -6.70
CA GLU A 331 -7.50 -1.75 -5.60
C GLU A 331 -8.49 -2.87 -5.28
N GLY A 332 -8.06 -4.12 -5.43
CA GLY A 332 -8.97 -5.23 -5.22
C GLY A 332 -8.34 -6.63 -5.15
N PRO A 333 -9.09 -7.59 -4.59
CA PRO A 333 -8.66 -8.98 -4.54
C PRO A 333 -8.63 -9.60 -5.94
N ILE A 334 -7.62 -10.44 -6.17
CA ILE A 334 -7.39 -11.17 -7.41
C ILE A 334 -7.35 -12.68 -7.14
N ARG A 335 -7.73 -13.47 -8.14
CA ARG A 335 -7.50 -14.92 -8.20
C ARG A 335 -6.26 -15.21 -9.04
N VAL A 336 -5.54 -16.28 -8.72
CA VAL A 336 -4.33 -16.73 -9.42
C VAL A 336 -4.57 -18.12 -10.01
N SER A 337 -4.22 -18.32 -11.27
CA SER A 337 -4.36 -19.60 -11.97
C SER A 337 -3.27 -19.80 -13.03
N GLY A 338 -2.95 -21.05 -13.39
CA GLY A 338 -1.90 -21.39 -14.35
C GLY A 338 -0.99 -22.48 -13.79
N SER A 339 0.32 -22.26 -13.83
CA SER A 339 1.30 -23.15 -13.16
C SER A 339 1.08 -23.25 -11.65
N HIS A 340 0.53 -22.20 -11.04
CA HIS A 340 0.21 -22.11 -9.63
C HIS A 340 -1.22 -21.60 -9.46
N ALA A 341 -1.87 -22.01 -8.36
CA ALA A 341 -3.16 -21.51 -7.94
C ALA A 341 -3.02 -20.72 -6.63
N GLY A 342 -3.95 -19.80 -6.41
CA GLY A 342 -3.95 -18.98 -5.21
C GLY A 342 -4.88 -17.78 -5.29
N VAL A 343 -4.70 -16.88 -4.35
CA VAL A 343 -5.41 -15.60 -4.24
C VAL A 343 -4.43 -14.49 -3.95
N GLY A 344 -4.85 -13.24 -4.07
CA GLY A 344 -3.99 -12.12 -3.73
C GLY A 344 -4.70 -10.79 -3.82
N TYR A 345 -3.90 -9.73 -3.86
CA TYR A 345 -4.34 -8.37 -4.08
C TYR A 345 -3.55 -7.72 -5.21
N LEU A 346 -4.22 -6.82 -5.92
CA LEU A 346 -3.63 -5.92 -6.90
C LEU A 346 -3.98 -4.48 -6.50
N GLU A 347 -2.97 -3.64 -6.46
CA GLU A 347 -3.10 -2.19 -6.31
C GLU A 347 -2.48 -1.52 -7.55
N MET A 348 -3.17 -0.52 -8.10
CA MET A 348 -2.71 0.24 -9.24
C MET A 348 -2.98 1.73 -9.05
N THR A 349 -1.98 2.54 -9.37
CA THR A 349 -2.07 4.00 -9.35
C THR A 349 -1.67 4.58 -10.69
N GLY A 350 -2.11 5.79 -11.02
CA GLY A 350 -1.63 6.51 -12.21
C GLY A 350 -2.20 6.01 -13.55
N TYR A 351 -3.47 5.60 -13.57
CA TYR A 351 -4.23 5.22 -14.77
C TYR A 351 -5.36 6.20 -15.10
#